data_AF-A0A5E6NE75-F1
#
_entry.id   AF-A0A5E6NE75-F1
#
_cell.length_a   1.000
_cell.length_b   1.000
_cell.length_c   1.000
_cell.angle_alpha   90.00
_cell.angle_beta   90.00
_cell.angle_gamma   90.00
#
_symmetry.space_group_name_H-M   'P 1'
#
loop_
_entity.id
_entity.type
_entity.pdbx_description
1 polymer ?
#
loop_
_entity_poly.entity_id
_entity_poly.type
_entity_poly.pdbx_seq_one_letter_code
_entity_poly.pdbx_strand_id
1 'polypeptide(L)'
;MTTSIKNQAVNKTEGLLNNSVNEFLNAFGAGRSEVSIGGISTKKLNYSLKTIQPLSELNANSKELTFIQAGIASGEAATVVVLRLT
;
A
#
# COMPACT_ATOMS: atom_id res chain seq x y z
N MET A 1 18.49 -20.88 -18.69
CA MET A 1 17.52 -20.01 -19.38
C MET A 1 16.10 -20.08 -18.79
N THR A 2 15.68 -21.23 -18.25
CA THR A 2 14.35 -21.47 -17.65
C THR A 2 14.05 -20.72 -16.35
N THR A 3 15.06 -20.42 -15.53
CA THR A 3 14.92 -19.64 -14.28
C THR A 3 14.62 -18.17 -14.52
N SER A 4 15.18 -17.55 -15.56
CA SER A 4 14.94 -16.12 -15.87
C SER A 4 13.51 -15.87 -16.35
N ILE A 5 12.95 -16.76 -17.19
CA ILE A 5 11.56 -16.65 -17.68
C ILE A 5 10.56 -16.84 -16.53
N LYS A 6 10.81 -17.82 -15.64
CA LYS A 6 9.98 -18.04 -14.45
C LYS A 6 9.99 -16.83 -13.51
N ASN A 7 11.15 -16.25 -13.27
CA ASN A 7 11.28 -15.05 -12.41
C ASN A 7 10.60 -13.83 -13.05
N GLN A 8 10.72 -13.64 -14.37
CA GLN A 8 10.03 -12.55 -15.07
C GLN A 8 8.51 -12.69 -15.05
N ALA A 9 7.99 -13.90 -15.26
CA ALA A 9 6.55 -14.15 -15.22
C ALA A 9 5.97 -13.88 -13.82
N VAL A 10 6.65 -14.34 -12.77
CA VAL A 10 6.21 -14.11 -11.38
C VAL A 10 6.26 -12.63 -11.02
N ASN A 11 7.35 -11.93 -11.33
CA ASN A 11 7.47 -10.50 -11.04
C ASN A 11 6.39 -9.68 -11.76
N LYS A 12 6.01 -10.07 -12.99
CA LYS A 12 4.88 -9.46 -13.71
C LYS A 12 3.56 -9.71 -13.01
N THR A 13 3.31 -10.93 -12.53
CA THR A 13 2.08 -11.26 -11.79
C THR A 13 2.00 -10.50 -10.46
N GLU A 14 3.10 -10.41 -9.71
CA GLU A 14 3.17 -9.63 -8.47
C GLU A 14 2.92 -8.13 -8.74
N GLY A 15 3.52 -7.57 -9.80
CA GLY A 15 3.28 -6.19 -10.22
C GLY A 15 1.82 -5.91 -10.59
N LEU A 16 1.17 -6.81 -11.34
CA LEU A 16 -0.25 -6.67 -11.71
C LEU A 16 -1.17 -6.73 -10.48
N LEU A 17 -0.88 -7.63 -9.54
CA LEU A 17 -1.64 -7.74 -8.29
C LEU A 17 -1.50 -6.47 -7.46
N ASN A 18 -0.27 -5.97 -7.27
CA ASN A 18 -0.02 -4.74 -6.51
C ASN A 18 -0.75 -3.55 -7.13
N ASN A 19 -0.69 -3.37 -8.45
CA ASN A 19 -1.41 -2.30 -9.14
C ASN A 19 -2.93 -2.41 -8.96
N SER A 20 -3.50 -3.60 -9.18
CA SER A 20 -4.95 -3.81 -9.06
C SER A 20 -5.46 -3.53 -7.65
N VAL A 21 -4.73 -3.99 -6.63
CA VAL A 21 -5.10 -3.74 -5.23
C VAL A 21 -4.91 -2.26 -4.87
N ASN A 22 -3.87 -1.62 -5.37
CA ASN A 22 -3.67 -0.18 -5.19
C ASN A 22 -4.79 0.64 -5.82
N GLU A 23 -5.19 0.33 -7.05
CA GLU A 23 -6.30 1.00 -7.72
C GLU A 23 -7.61 0.83 -6.92
N PHE A 24 -7.89 -0.39 -6.48
CA PHE A 24 -9.05 -0.67 -5.64
C PHE A 24 -9.02 0.16 -4.36
N LEU A 25 -7.93 0.10 -3.58
CA LEU A 25 -7.84 0.80 -2.30
C LEU A 25 -7.82 2.32 -2.43
N ASN A 26 -7.24 2.85 -3.52
CA ASN A 26 -7.25 4.28 -3.80
C ASN A 26 -8.62 4.79 -4.30
N ALA A 27 -9.56 3.90 -4.62
CA ALA A 27 -10.96 4.28 -4.83
C ALA A 27 -11.73 4.48 -3.51
N PHE A 28 -11.19 4.02 -2.38
CA PHE A 28 -11.82 4.18 -1.06
C PHE A 28 -11.27 5.41 -0.32
N GLY A 29 -12.13 6.42 -0.20
CA GLY A 29 -11.80 7.67 0.48
C GLY A 29 -10.92 8.60 -0.35
N ALA A 30 -10.62 9.78 0.20
CA ALA A 30 -9.74 10.76 -0.42
C ALA A 30 -8.25 10.52 -0.14
N GLY A 31 -7.93 9.47 0.63
CA GLY A 31 -6.57 9.10 0.98
C GLY A 31 -5.86 8.30 -0.09
N ARG A 32 -4.66 7.82 0.26
CA ARG A 32 -3.87 6.95 -0.58
C ARG A 32 -3.42 5.71 0.17
N SER A 33 -3.51 4.58 -0.51
CA SER A 33 -3.07 3.28 0.00
C SER A 33 -2.11 2.64 -0.99
N GLU A 34 -1.13 1.94 -0.42
CA GLU A 34 -0.11 1.19 -1.14
C GLU A 34 -0.01 -0.22 -0.56
N VAL A 35 -0.12 -1.20 -1.44
CA VAL A 35 0.04 -2.62 -1.21
C VAL A 35 1.22 -3.09 -2.03
N SER A 36 2.05 -3.87 -1.36
CA SER A 36 3.14 -4.62 -1.96
C SER A 36 3.01 -6.06 -1.52
N ILE A 37 2.93 -6.97 -2.49
CA ILE A 37 2.93 -8.41 -2.33
C ILE A 37 4.14 -8.94 -3.10
N GLY A 38 4.92 -9.80 -2.46
CA GLY A 38 6.11 -10.40 -3.04
C GLY A 38 6.40 -11.78 -2.49
N GLY A 39 7.35 -12.47 -3.12
CA GLY A 39 7.82 -13.78 -2.67
C GLY A 39 6.89 -14.95 -3.03
N ILE A 40 5.96 -14.76 -3.98
CA ILE A 40 5.03 -15.79 -4.45
C ILE A 40 5.80 -16.99 -5.03
N SER A 41 6.87 -16.75 -5.79
CA SER A 41 7.74 -17.81 -6.33
C SER A 41 8.52 -18.58 -5.27
N THR A 42 8.81 -17.93 -4.14
CA THR A 42 9.70 -18.46 -3.10
C THR A 42 8.97 -19.19 -1.97
N LYS A 43 7.63 -19.29 -2.05
CA LYS A 43 6.73 -19.83 -1.01
C LYS A 43 6.84 -19.14 0.35
N LYS A 44 7.57 -18.03 0.43
CA LYS A 44 7.65 -17.14 1.59
C LYS A 44 6.96 -15.85 1.21
N LEU A 45 5.65 -15.81 1.44
CA LEU A 45 4.82 -14.65 1.14
C LEU A 45 5.26 -13.47 2.01
N ASN A 46 5.68 -12.38 1.38
CA ASN A 46 5.89 -11.10 2.03
C ASN A 46 4.83 -10.12 1.53
N TYR A 47 4.23 -9.38 2.44
CA TYR A 47 3.23 -8.39 2.13
C TYR A 47 3.40 -7.16 3.01
N SER A 48 3.03 -6.01 2.48
CA SER A 48 2.85 -4.78 3.25
C SER A 48 1.68 -3.99 2.70
N LEU A 49 0.86 -3.44 3.59
CA LEU A 49 -0.17 -2.44 3.29
C LEU A 49 0.18 -1.20 4.09
N LYS A 50 0.24 -0.05 3.42
CA LYS A 50 0.36 1.26 4.03
C LYS A 50 -0.76 2.14 3.53
N THR A 51 -1.36 2.93 4.39
CA THR A 51 -2.43 3.86 4.01
C THR A 51 -2.26 5.19 4.73
N ILE A 52 -2.59 6.26 4.03
CA ILE A 52 -2.66 7.63 4.54
C ILE A 52 -4.05 8.15 4.20
N GLN A 53 -4.86 8.42 5.21
CA GLN A 53 -6.25 8.84 5.05
C GLN A 53 -6.48 10.20 5.71
N PRO A 54 -6.99 11.21 4.99
CA PRO A 54 -7.38 12.48 5.60
C PRO A 54 -8.60 12.28 6.50
N LEU A 55 -8.59 12.89 7.68
CA LEU A 55 -9.73 12.96 8.61
C LEU A 55 -10.59 14.20 8.41
N SER A 56 -10.04 15.21 7.73
CA SER A 56 -10.72 16.44 7.33
C SER A 56 -10.66 16.59 5.82
N GLU A 57 -11.65 17.24 5.23
CA GLU A 57 -11.61 17.54 3.80
C GLU A 57 -10.37 18.38 3.46
N LEU A 58 -9.56 17.87 2.53
CA LEU A 58 -8.43 18.59 1.95
C LEU A 58 -8.98 19.54 0.88
N ASN A 59 -9.31 20.77 1.26
CA ASN A 59 -9.74 21.81 0.34
C ASN A 59 -8.74 22.98 0.33
N ALA A 60 -8.83 23.85 -0.67
CA ALA A 60 -7.90 24.96 -0.87
C ALA A 60 -7.84 25.96 0.30
N ASN A 61 -8.82 25.91 1.21
CA ASN A 61 -8.91 26.77 2.39
C ASN A 61 -8.57 26.05 3.70
N SER A 62 -8.18 24.76 3.65
CA SER A 62 -7.86 23.98 4.84
C SER A 62 -6.60 24.52 5.50
N LYS A 63 -6.76 25.18 6.66
CA LYS A 63 -5.67 25.69 7.49
C LYS A 63 -5.02 24.62 8.37
N GLU A 64 -5.70 23.50 8.56
CA GLU A 64 -5.21 22.38 9.37
C GLU A 64 -5.65 21.08 8.72
N LEU A 65 -4.68 20.18 8.53
CA LEU A 65 -4.90 18.88 7.90
C LEU A 65 -4.54 17.79 8.87
N THR A 66 -5.52 16.95 9.22
CA THR A 66 -5.30 15.78 10.05
C THR A 66 -5.35 14.53 9.20
N PHE A 67 -4.37 13.65 9.34
CA PHE A 67 -4.28 12.38 8.63
C PHE A 67 -4.10 11.24 9.61
N ILE A 68 -4.64 10.08 9.26
CA ILE A 68 -4.22 8.80 9.83
C ILE A 68 -3.24 8.17 8.86
N GLN A 69 -2.09 7.78 9.36
CA GLN A 69 -1.20 6.85 8.68
C GLN A 69 -1.28 5.50 9.38
N ALA A 70 -1.56 4.44 8.65
CA ALA A 70 -1.56 3.08 9.17
C ALA A 70 -0.75 2.15 8.28
N GLY A 71 -0.13 1.15 8.90
CA GLY A 71 0.72 0.18 8.21
C GLY A 71 0.66 -1.20 8.85
N ILE A 72 0.60 -2.23 8.00
CA ILE A 72 0.78 -3.64 8.39
C ILE A 72 1.79 -4.28 7.44
N ALA A 73 2.63 -5.17 7.97
CA ALA A 73 3.59 -5.93 7.17
C ALA A 73 3.76 -7.34 7.72
N SER A 74 4.16 -8.28 6.85
CA SER A 74 4.38 -9.68 7.21
C SER A 74 5.45 -9.80 8.30
N GLY A 75 5.07 -10.33 9.46
CA GLY A 75 5.98 -10.50 10.60
C GLY A 75 6.21 -9.25 11.45
N GLU A 76 5.49 -8.16 11.19
CA GLU A 76 5.56 -6.92 11.96
C GLU A 76 4.23 -6.61 12.66
N ALA A 77 4.29 -5.84 13.75
CA ALA A 77 3.10 -5.34 14.41
C ALA A 77 2.43 -4.24 13.58
N ALA A 78 1.10 -4.14 13.69
CA ALA A 78 0.36 -3.06 13.07
C ALA A 78 0.76 -1.71 13.67
N THR A 79 0.90 -0.70 12.81
CA THR A 79 1.23 0.68 13.20
C THR A 79 0.08 1.60 12.81
N VAL A 80 -0.25 2.54 13.71
CA VAL A 80 -1.22 3.61 13.46
C VAL A 80 -0.68 4.88 14.08
N VAL A 81 -0.65 5.96 13.31
CA VAL A 81 -0.16 7.28 13.72
C VAL A 81 -1.15 8.34 13.24
N VAL A 82 -1.47 9.30 14.10
CA VAL A 82 -2.24 10.49 13.73
C VAL A 82 -1.25 11.62 13.49
N LEU A 83 -1.27 12.19 12.28
CA LEU A 83 -0.46 13.34 11.91
C LEU A 83 -1.35 14.58 11.79
N ARG A 84 -0.89 15.70 12.36
CA ARG A 84 -1.51 17.01 12.16
C ARG A 84 -0.49 17.93 11.50
N LEU A 85 -0.92 18.59 10.43
CA LEU A 85 -0.18 19.61 9.70
C LEU A 85 -0.90 20.94 9.88
N THR A 86 -0.20 21.91 10.47
CA THR A 86 -0.66 23.28 10.78
C THR A 86 0.22 24.30 10.08
#